data_AF-A0A290WPJ2-F1
#
_entry.id   AF-A0A290WPJ2-F1
#
_cell.length_a   1.000
_cell.length_b   1.000
_cell.length_c   1.000
_cell.angle_alpha   90.00
_cell.angle_beta   90.00
_cell.angle_gamma   90.00
#
_symmetry.space_group_name_H-M   'P 1'
#
loop_
_entity.id
_entity.type
_entity.pdbx_description
1 polymer ?
#
loop_
_entity_poly.entity_id
_entity_poly.type
_entity_poly.pdbx_seq_one_letter_code
_entity_poly.pdbx_strand_id
1 'polypeptide(L)'
;MLSLCATLCLPLSSMAQAISAEDAAFVAATVPVSVPSPPLSLNEHPEIRADVFKLLGYARGSYTQDDTLVALQVLDSMQSLDDITRTMLPDGRSVLASIDAGTRGAWRAAMLFDPQRKLLALGLVNGHCAPACLPSTHAVLTLFLPPGAEDEMAAPLLVWARQLPPMLVQAAPEQRQSIAVVEYISTRPDLPGWKQRDVPPGFPASLLHLLLPNAELNSSSSGGKLIAPAGLAGLPMRTPTEAAEAGDEPMPDASITLRSYADFHWVLNTYAKLAKGAQVKGHDEKVVFSGSDASGRYTVTLREQGKKDSVFITVASWKKE
;
A
#
# COMPACT_ATOMS: atom_id res chain seq x y z
N MET A 1 47.61 -6.48 -50.64
CA MET A 1 47.37 -5.16 -50.03
C MET A 1 46.10 -5.26 -49.21
N LEU A 2 46.22 -5.24 -47.88
CA LEU A 2 45.10 -5.22 -46.94
C LEU A 2 45.53 -4.27 -45.80
N SER A 3 44.75 -3.22 -45.54
CA SER A 3 44.91 -2.41 -44.34
C SER A 3 43.58 -1.79 -43.90
N LEU A 4 43.19 -2.21 -42.69
CA LEU A 4 42.48 -1.54 -41.58
C LEU A 4 41.17 -0.75 -41.79
N CYS A 5 40.09 -1.31 -41.22
CA CYS A 5 39.02 -0.55 -40.56
C CYS A 5 39.30 -0.49 -39.05
N ALA A 6 39.32 0.70 -38.46
CA ALA A 6 39.31 0.92 -37.02
C ALA A 6 37.88 1.24 -36.54
N THR A 7 37.33 0.37 -35.70
CA THR A 7 36.06 0.59 -34.98
C THR A 7 36.31 1.38 -33.70
N LEU A 8 35.64 2.53 -33.56
CA LEU A 8 35.58 3.33 -32.33
C LEU A 8 34.68 2.63 -31.30
N CYS A 9 35.30 1.98 -30.30
CA CYS A 9 34.63 1.64 -29.05
C CYS A 9 34.66 2.86 -28.13
N LEU A 10 33.49 3.43 -27.82
CA LEU A 10 33.35 4.39 -26.71
C LEU A 10 33.30 3.64 -25.37
N PRO A 11 33.98 4.11 -24.31
CA PRO A 11 34.08 3.39 -23.04
C PRO A 11 32.86 3.61 -22.14
N LEU A 12 32.19 2.51 -21.77
CA LEU A 12 31.14 2.43 -20.74
C LEU A 12 31.54 3.03 -19.38
N SER A 13 32.85 3.16 -19.10
CA SER A 13 33.39 3.70 -17.86
C SER A 13 33.11 5.19 -17.64
N SER A 14 32.87 5.97 -18.70
CA SER A 14 32.62 7.42 -18.57
C SER A 14 31.24 7.73 -18.00
N MET A 15 30.24 6.89 -18.24
CA MET A 15 28.87 7.14 -17.76
C MET A 15 28.72 6.79 -16.27
N ALA A 16 29.37 5.72 -15.79
CA ALA A 16 29.36 5.35 -14.37
C ALA A 16 30.04 6.40 -13.48
N GLN A 17 31.13 7.02 -13.95
CA GLN A 17 31.82 8.09 -13.21
C GLN A 17 31.05 9.41 -13.19
N ALA A 18 30.36 9.76 -14.28
CA ALA A 18 29.50 10.94 -14.33
C ALA A 18 28.32 10.82 -13.35
N ILE A 19 27.62 9.68 -13.36
CA ILE A 19 26.51 9.41 -12.44
C ILE A 19 26.99 9.42 -10.97
N SER A 20 28.17 8.86 -10.67
CA SER A 20 28.72 8.88 -9.31
C SER A 20 29.14 10.27 -8.83
N ALA A 21 29.55 11.17 -9.73
CA ALA A 21 29.93 12.54 -9.40
C ALA A 21 28.70 13.45 -9.21
N GLU A 22 27.66 13.26 -10.02
CA GLU A 22 26.37 13.95 -9.89
C GLU A 22 25.64 13.55 -8.60
N ASP A 23 25.64 12.26 -8.26
CA ASP A 23 25.13 11.77 -6.97
C ASP A 23 25.88 12.44 -5.81
N ALA A 24 27.21 12.47 -5.84
CA ALA A 24 28.01 13.08 -4.77
C ALA A 24 27.76 14.59 -4.61
N ALA A 25 27.58 15.32 -5.72
CA ALA A 25 27.23 16.74 -5.70
C ALA A 25 25.82 16.97 -5.14
N PHE A 26 24.86 16.11 -5.48
CA PHE A 26 23.52 16.14 -4.91
C PHE A 26 23.56 15.90 -3.41
N VAL A 27 24.26 14.84 -2.96
CA VAL A 27 24.43 14.54 -1.53
C VAL A 27 25.05 15.71 -0.77
N ALA A 28 26.09 16.33 -1.31
CA ALA A 28 26.76 17.47 -0.69
C ALA A 28 25.86 18.72 -0.59
N ALA A 29 24.89 18.86 -1.50
CA ALA A 29 23.91 19.94 -1.48
C ALA A 29 22.69 19.64 -0.61
N THR A 30 22.52 18.41 -0.13
CA THR A 30 21.40 18.05 0.76
C THR A 30 21.77 18.18 2.23
N VAL A 31 20.78 18.60 3.04
CA VAL A 31 20.92 18.65 4.49
C VAL A 31 20.11 17.50 5.10
N PRO A 32 20.77 16.44 5.59
CA PRO A 32 20.10 15.43 6.39
C PRO A 32 19.73 16.05 7.75
N VAL A 33 18.45 16.00 8.07
CA VAL A 33 17.93 16.43 9.36
C VAL A 33 17.58 15.18 10.14
N SER A 34 18.27 14.97 11.26
CA SER A 34 17.84 13.97 12.24
C SER A 34 16.50 14.43 12.79
N VAL A 35 15.46 13.63 12.56
CA VAL A 35 14.13 13.89 13.09
C VAL A 35 14.10 13.25 14.47
N PRO A 36 13.72 13.97 15.54
CA PRO A 36 13.47 13.34 16.83
C PRO A 36 12.51 12.17 16.64
N SER A 37 12.78 11.00 17.23
CA SER A 37 11.94 9.81 17.06
C SER A 37 10.48 10.19 17.36
N PRO A 38 9.59 10.17 16.34
CA PRO A 38 8.19 10.47 16.54
C PRO A 38 7.54 9.43 17.45
N PRO A 39 6.37 9.73 18.05
CA PRO A 39 5.66 8.77 18.88
C PRO A 39 5.13 7.55 18.09
N LEU A 40 5.14 7.63 16.76
CA LEU A 40 4.61 6.63 15.83
C LEU A 40 5.62 6.41 14.70
N SER A 41 5.71 5.19 14.18
CA SER A 41 6.50 4.91 12.97
C SER A 41 5.80 5.50 11.75
N LEU A 42 6.52 5.67 10.63
CA LEU A 42 5.92 6.27 9.42
C LEU A 42 4.70 5.49 8.92
N ASN A 43 4.68 4.16 9.08
CA ASN A 43 3.54 3.33 8.72
C ASN A 43 2.33 3.47 9.65
N GLU A 44 2.53 3.94 10.87
CA GLU A 44 1.49 4.19 11.87
C GLU A 44 0.93 5.62 11.79
N HIS A 45 1.60 6.52 11.06
CA HIS A 45 1.11 7.88 10.86
C HIS A 45 -0.10 7.93 9.91
N PRO A 46 -1.28 8.41 10.36
CA PRO A 46 -2.49 8.42 9.52
C PRO A 46 -2.36 9.23 8.23
N GLU A 47 -1.69 10.39 8.29
CA GLU A 47 -1.45 11.25 7.12
C GLU A 47 -0.55 10.55 6.09
N ILE A 48 0.52 9.87 6.55
CA ILE A 48 1.41 9.12 5.69
C ILE A 48 0.68 7.98 5.00
N ARG A 49 -0.11 7.20 5.74
CA ARG A 49 -0.93 6.14 5.14
C ARG A 49 -1.90 6.69 4.12
N ALA A 50 -2.60 7.78 4.45
CA ALA A 50 -3.54 8.41 3.54
C ALA A 50 -2.85 8.85 2.23
N ASP A 51 -1.67 9.46 2.30
CA ASP A 51 -0.90 9.86 1.12
C ASP A 51 -0.42 8.66 0.30
N VAL A 52 0.07 7.60 0.96
CA VAL A 52 0.50 6.36 0.29
C VAL A 52 -0.67 5.71 -0.45
N PHE A 53 -1.84 5.56 0.20
CA PHE A 53 -3.04 5.01 -0.45
C PHE A 53 -3.60 5.94 -1.54
N LYS A 54 -3.46 7.26 -1.38
CA LYS A 54 -3.87 8.23 -2.41
C LYS A 54 -3.01 8.11 -3.68
N LEU A 55 -1.72 7.83 -3.54
CA LEU A 55 -0.81 7.69 -4.69
C LEU A 55 -0.89 6.30 -5.33
N LEU A 56 -0.86 5.24 -4.52
CA LEU A 56 -0.78 3.86 -5.00
C LEU A 56 -2.15 3.21 -5.25
N GLY A 57 -3.19 3.73 -4.62
CA GLY A 57 -4.52 3.11 -4.60
C GLY A 57 -4.49 1.71 -3.98
N TYR A 58 -5.34 0.85 -4.52
CA TYR A 58 -5.48 -0.54 -4.08
C TYR A 58 -4.83 -1.54 -5.06
N ALA A 59 -3.80 -1.09 -5.78
CA ALA A 59 -3.02 -1.97 -6.64
C ALA A 59 -2.34 -3.08 -5.82
N ARG A 60 -2.33 -4.29 -6.37
CA ARG A 60 -1.64 -5.47 -5.81
C ARG A 60 -0.37 -5.76 -6.59
N GLY A 61 0.63 -6.31 -5.93
CA GLY A 61 1.90 -6.71 -6.52
C GLY A 61 2.70 -7.60 -5.58
N SER A 62 3.84 -8.09 -6.06
CA SER A 62 4.69 -9.06 -5.35
C SER A 62 6.11 -8.51 -5.19
N TYR A 63 6.28 -7.47 -4.36
CA TYR A 63 7.58 -6.84 -4.13
C TYR A 63 8.27 -7.42 -2.89
N THR A 64 7.64 -7.29 -1.73
CA THR A 64 8.09 -7.86 -0.45
C THR A 64 7.21 -9.01 0.01
N GLN A 65 5.94 -9.02 -0.41
CA GLN A 65 4.98 -10.10 -0.14
C GLN A 65 4.16 -10.40 -1.39
N ASP A 66 3.89 -11.68 -1.65
CA ASP A 66 3.19 -12.13 -2.84
C ASP A 66 1.72 -11.71 -2.87
N ASP A 67 1.29 -11.14 -4.00
CA ASP A 67 -0.08 -10.67 -4.29
C ASP A 67 -0.71 -9.89 -3.12
N THR A 68 0.03 -8.97 -2.50
CA THR A 68 -0.49 -8.06 -1.45
C THR A 68 -0.66 -6.65 -2.01
N LEU A 69 -1.47 -5.81 -1.36
CA LEU A 69 -1.52 -4.38 -1.66
C LEU A 69 -0.12 -3.76 -1.63
N VAL A 70 0.24 -3.07 -2.72
CA VAL A 70 1.55 -2.40 -2.82
C VAL A 70 1.71 -1.33 -1.75
N ALA A 71 0.62 -0.62 -1.41
CA ALA A 71 0.59 0.36 -0.33
C ALA A 71 1.03 -0.23 1.02
N LEU A 72 0.58 -1.44 1.36
CA LEU A 72 0.99 -2.11 2.59
C LEU A 72 2.46 -2.51 2.56
N GLN A 73 2.93 -3.04 1.43
CA GLN A 73 4.33 -3.43 1.26
C GLN A 73 5.29 -2.23 1.42
N VAL A 74 4.89 -1.06 0.92
CA VAL A 74 5.62 0.20 1.12
C VAL A 74 5.58 0.64 2.57
N LEU A 75 4.42 0.61 3.22
CA LEU A 75 4.26 0.99 4.62
C LEU A 75 5.06 0.06 5.56
N ASP A 76 4.95 -1.25 5.37
CA ASP A 76 5.71 -2.24 6.16
C ASP A 76 7.24 -2.04 6.01
N SER A 77 7.69 -1.52 4.86
CA SER A 77 9.09 -1.15 4.62
C SER A 77 9.54 0.14 5.33
N MET A 78 8.65 0.79 6.08
CA MET A 78 8.91 2.03 6.85
C MET A 78 8.52 1.89 8.33
N GLN A 79 8.55 0.67 8.87
CA GLN A 79 8.10 0.38 10.23
C GLN A 79 9.10 0.72 11.34
N SER A 80 10.36 1.07 11.03
CA SER A 80 11.30 1.48 12.07
C SER A 80 10.91 2.83 12.67
N LEU A 81 10.85 2.87 14.00
CA LEU A 81 10.70 4.08 14.81
C LEU A 81 12.00 4.87 14.93
N ASP A 82 13.14 4.18 14.91
CA ASP A 82 14.45 4.74 15.24
C ASP A 82 15.22 5.22 13.99
N ASP A 83 14.84 4.74 12.80
CA ASP A 83 15.56 4.98 11.54
C ASP A 83 14.81 5.91 10.59
N ILE A 84 14.13 6.92 11.14
CA ILE A 84 13.41 7.92 10.33
C ILE A 84 14.37 9.02 9.91
N THR A 85 14.46 9.24 8.61
CA THR A 85 15.34 10.26 8.02
C THR A 85 14.54 11.24 7.18
N ARG A 86 14.88 12.53 7.31
CA ARG A 86 14.36 13.58 6.43
C ARG A 86 15.52 14.31 5.79
N THR A 87 15.53 14.35 4.46
CA THR A 87 16.53 15.04 3.67
C THR A 87 15.89 16.18 2.91
N MET A 88 16.32 17.41 3.18
CA MET A 88 15.86 18.59 2.45
C MET A 88 16.68 18.79 1.18
N LEU A 89 15.99 19.01 0.06
CA LEU A 89 16.58 19.29 -1.24
C LEU A 89 16.71 20.82 -1.46
N PRO A 90 17.68 21.27 -2.29
CA PRO A 90 17.89 22.70 -2.55
C PRO A 90 16.69 23.44 -3.14
N ASP A 91 15.82 22.72 -3.85
CA ASP A 91 14.60 23.26 -4.47
C ASP A 91 13.38 23.27 -3.52
N GLY A 92 13.59 22.95 -2.24
CA GLY A 92 12.56 22.93 -1.20
C GLY A 92 11.76 21.62 -1.12
N ARG A 93 11.98 20.67 -2.05
CA ARG A 93 11.45 19.31 -1.92
C ARG A 93 12.10 18.59 -0.73
N SER A 94 11.49 17.49 -0.30
CA SER A 94 12.06 16.67 0.78
C SER A 94 11.87 15.18 0.55
N VAL A 95 12.85 14.39 0.97
CA VAL A 95 12.76 12.93 1.02
C VAL A 95 12.56 12.52 2.47
N LEU A 96 11.46 11.83 2.77
CA LEU A 96 11.19 11.22 4.07
C LEU A 96 11.29 9.70 3.91
N ALA A 97 12.16 9.06 4.67
CA ALA A 97 12.42 7.63 4.54
C ALA A 97 12.49 6.94 5.90
N SER A 98 12.20 5.65 5.90
CA SER A 98 12.46 4.74 7.01
C SER A 98 12.81 3.35 6.45
N ILE A 99 13.08 2.42 7.36
CA ILE A 99 13.48 1.06 7.02
C ILE A 99 12.54 0.04 7.65
N ASP A 100 12.59 -1.18 7.13
CA ASP A 100 12.12 -2.35 7.85
C ASP A 100 13.19 -2.81 8.85
N ALA A 101 12.90 -2.63 10.15
CA ALA A 101 13.77 -3.08 11.24
C ALA A 101 13.99 -4.60 11.25
N GLY A 102 12.97 -5.39 10.86
CA GLY A 102 13.03 -6.85 10.77
C GLY A 102 14.02 -7.34 9.72
N THR A 103 14.26 -6.55 8.67
CA THR A 103 15.27 -6.85 7.64
C THR A 103 16.56 -6.05 7.80
N ARG A 104 16.70 -5.29 8.90
CA ARG A 104 17.83 -4.38 9.16
C ARG A 104 18.08 -3.40 8.00
N GLY A 105 17.01 -2.97 7.34
CA GLY A 105 17.02 -2.04 6.22
C GLY A 105 17.40 -2.61 4.85
N ALA A 106 17.50 -3.93 4.72
CA ALA A 106 17.54 -4.57 3.40
C ALA A 106 16.27 -4.27 2.60
N TRP A 107 15.12 -4.16 3.28
CA TRP A 107 13.91 -3.51 2.78
C TRP A 107 13.76 -2.13 3.40
N ARG A 108 13.48 -1.14 2.55
CA ARG A 108 13.31 0.25 2.96
C ARG A 108 12.48 1.00 1.94
N ALA A 109 11.82 2.05 2.38
CA ALA A 109 11.05 2.91 1.49
C ALA A 109 11.22 4.39 1.81
N ALA A 110 10.99 5.21 0.78
CA ALA A 110 11.10 6.66 0.85
C ALA A 110 9.99 7.33 0.07
N MET A 111 9.65 8.53 0.53
CA MET A 111 8.61 9.38 0.01
C MET A 111 9.20 10.70 -0.40
N LEU A 112 9.01 11.11 -1.64
CA LEU A 112 9.41 12.41 -2.14
C LEU A 112 8.24 13.38 -2.06
N PHE A 113 8.41 14.48 -1.33
CA PHE A 113 7.42 15.53 -1.17
C PHE A 113 7.83 16.82 -1.88
N ASP A 114 6.84 17.54 -2.39
CA ASP A 114 7.02 18.92 -2.87
C ASP A 114 7.18 19.92 -1.70
N PRO A 115 7.52 21.20 -1.97
CA PRO A 115 7.61 22.23 -0.92
C PRO A 115 6.30 22.47 -0.16
N GLN A 116 5.15 22.07 -0.72
CA GLN A 116 3.82 22.16 -0.11
C GLN A 116 3.43 20.86 0.64
N ARG A 117 4.36 19.91 0.80
CA ARG A 117 4.16 18.60 1.43
C ARG A 117 3.18 17.68 0.69
N LYS A 118 2.98 17.87 -0.61
CA LYS A 118 2.28 16.89 -1.43
C LYS A 118 3.23 15.76 -1.81
N LEU A 119 2.79 14.52 -1.62
CA LEU A 119 3.53 13.34 -2.08
C LEU A 119 3.62 13.33 -3.61
N LEU A 120 4.85 13.29 -4.13
CA LEU A 120 5.18 13.28 -5.56
C LEU A 120 5.51 11.88 -6.08
N ALA A 121 6.28 11.10 -5.31
CA ALA A 121 6.74 9.77 -5.71
C ALA A 121 7.09 8.90 -4.49
N LEU A 122 7.09 7.59 -4.67
CA LEU A 122 7.54 6.62 -3.66
C LEU A 122 8.65 5.75 -4.22
N GLY A 123 9.67 5.47 -3.40
CA GLY A 123 10.70 4.48 -3.70
C GLY A 123 10.58 3.31 -2.74
N LEU A 124 10.60 2.09 -3.27
CA LEU A 124 10.66 0.85 -2.50
C LEU A 124 11.90 0.07 -2.88
N VAL A 125 12.80 -0.14 -1.93
CA VAL A 125 13.94 -1.04 -2.09
C VAL A 125 13.61 -2.38 -1.47
N ASN A 126 13.75 -3.45 -2.25
CA ASN A 126 13.52 -4.83 -1.82
C ASN A 126 14.46 -5.81 -2.54
N GLY A 127 14.55 -7.05 -2.07
CA GLY A 127 15.42 -8.07 -2.68
C GLY A 127 14.85 -8.76 -3.92
N HIS A 128 13.57 -8.51 -4.25
CA HIS A 128 12.77 -9.12 -5.31
C HIS A 128 12.88 -10.66 -5.39
N CYS A 129 11.86 -11.36 -4.88
CA CYS A 129 11.88 -12.83 -4.74
C CYS A 129 10.89 -13.60 -5.63
N ALA A 130 10.35 -12.98 -6.68
CA ALA A 130 9.41 -13.63 -7.59
C ALA A 130 9.79 -13.40 -9.07
N PRO A 131 9.95 -14.44 -9.92
CA PRO A 131 9.88 -15.89 -9.63
C PRO A 131 11.19 -16.49 -9.07
N ALA A 132 12.29 -15.74 -9.02
CA ALA A 132 13.55 -16.16 -8.43
C ALA A 132 14.18 -15.01 -7.64
N CYS A 133 14.70 -15.30 -6.44
CA CYS A 133 15.35 -14.29 -5.62
C CYS A 133 16.67 -13.84 -6.25
N LEU A 134 16.88 -12.53 -6.27
CA LEU A 134 18.22 -11.99 -6.48
C LEU A 134 19.14 -12.41 -5.31
N PRO A 135 20.48 -12.41 -5.52
CA PRO A 135 21.41 -12.53 -4.41
C PRO A 135 21.09 -11.51 -3.32
N SER A 136 21.32 -11.85 -2.04
CA SER A 136 21.01 -10.94 -0.92
C SER A 136 21.73 -9.59 -0.96
N THR A 137 22.78 -9.48 -1.77
CA THR A 137 23.55 -8.27 -2.05
C THR A 137 22.97 -7.41 -3.17
N HIS A 138 21.95 -7.90 -3.88
CA HIS A 138 21.30 -7.21 -4.98
C HIS A 138 19.88 -6.84 -4.57
N ALA A 139 19.51 -5.59 -4.80
CA ALA A 139 18.18 -5.09 -4.54
C ALA A 139 17.60 -4.44 -5.80
N VAL A 140 16.28 -4.46 -5.86
CA VAL A 140 15.48 -3.71 -6.83
C VAL A 140 14.98 -2.45 -6.14
N LEU A 141 15.18 -1.31 -6.80
CA LEU A 141 14.49 -0.07 -6.47
C LEU A 141 13.30 0.05 -7.41
N THR A 142 12.08 -0.02 -6.88
CA THR A 142 10.86 0.30 -7.63
C THR A 142 10.43 1.72 -7.27
N LEU A 143 10.29 2.57 -8.29
CA LEU A 143 9.84 3.95 -8.20
C LEU A 143 8.39 4.05 -8.67
N PHE A 144 7.51 4.46 -7.77
CA PHE A 144 6.08 4.66 -8.06
C PHE A 144 5.81 6.13 -8.32
N LEU A 145 5.31 6.41 -9.52
CA LEU A 145 5.08 7.74 -10.06
C LEU A 145 3.59 7.94 -10.40
N PRO A 146 3.00 9.13 -10.18
CA PRO A 146 1.66 9.44 -10.66
C PRO A 146 1.56 9.26 -12.18
N PRO A 147 0.37 8.95 -12.73
CA PRO A 147 0.16 8.90 -14.17
C PRO A 147 0.62 10.18 -14.88
N GLY A 148 1.47 10.02 -15.90
CA GLY A 148 1.99 11.13 -16.70
C GLY A 148 3.13 11.94 -16.05
N ALA A 149 3.67 11.49 -14.92
CA ALA A 149 4.90 12.05 -14.37
C ALA A 149 6.13 11.51 -15.14
N GLU A 150 7.10 12.39 -15.36
CA GLU A 150 8.41 12.04 -15.95
C GLU A 150 9.31 11.36 -14.91
N ASP A 151 10.17 10.45 -15.37
CA ASP A 151 11.05 9.64 -14.52
C ASP A 151 12.04 10.52 -13.71
N GLU A 152 12.49 11.65 -14.26
CA GLU A 152 13.40 12.59 -13.61
C GLU A 152 12.82 13.18 -12.32
N MET A 153 11.49 13.18 -12.16
CA MET A 153 10.84 13.60 -10.92
C MET A 153 11.35 12.77 -9.72
N ALA A 154 11.61 11.48 -9.93
CA ALA A 154 12.07 10.53 -8.92
C ALA A 154 13.60 10.45 -8.79
N ALA A 155 14.38 11.25 -9.52
CA ALA A 155 15.84 11.25 -9.42
C ALA A 155 16.37 11.35 -7.95
N PRO A 156 15.78 12.16 -7.05
CA PRO A 156 16.19 12.18 -5.64
C PRO A 156 16.06 10.82 -4.92
N LEU A 157 15.07 10.01 -5.30
CA LEU A 157 14.86 8.69 -4.71
C LEU A 157 15.90 7.68 -5.20
N LEU A 158 16.44 7.84 -6.41
CA LEU A 158 17.56 7.05 -6.90
C LEU A 158 18.83 7.30 -6.08
N VAL A 159 19.13 8.59 -5.81
CA VAL A 159 20.27 8.97 -4.98
C VAL A 159 20.10 8.43 -3.55
N TRP A 160 18.91 8.61 -2.97
CA TRP A 160 18.58 8.06 -1.66
C TRP A 160 18.77 6.54 -1.60
N ALA A 161 18.27 5.78 -2.58
CA ALA A 161 18.32 4.33 -2.54
C ALA A 161 19.75 3.77 -2.55
N ARG A 162 20.69 4.50 -3.17
CA ARG A 162 22.13 4.16 -3.20
C ARG A 162 22.82 4.46 -1.86
N GLN A 163 22.25 5.32 -1.02
CA GLN A 163 22.73 5.54 0.34
C GLN A 163 22.25 4.40 1.23
N LEU A 164 23.18 3.54 1.62
CA LEU A 164 22.87 2.42 2.50
C LEU A 164 22.60 2.91 3.94
N PRO A 165 21.61 2.35 4.63
CA PRO A 165 21.44 2.53 6.07
C PRO A 165 22.71 2.15 6.84
N PRO A 166 22.98 2.74 8.02
CA PRO A 166 24.21 2.51 8.79
C PRO A 166 24.55 1.04 9.01
N MET A 167 23.55 0.20 9.28
CA MET A 167 23.73 -1.23 9.50
C MET A 167 24.23 -1.99 8.25
N LEU A 168 23.87 -1.54 7.06
CA LEU A 168 24.31 -2.13 5.80
C LEU A 168 25.65 -1.56 5.32
N VAL A 169 25.96 -0.30 5.64
CA VAL A 169 27.27 0.31 5.34
C VAL A 169 28.41 -0.43 6.04
N GLN A 170 28.17 -0.90 7.27
CA GLN A 170 29.17 -1.59 8.08
C GLN A 170 29.49 -3.02 7.60
N ALA A 171 28.69 -3.59 6.68
CA ALA A 171 28.97 -4.91 6.13
C ALA A 171 30.27 -4.92 5.30
N ALA A 172 30.88 -6.11 5.16
CA ALA A 172 32.02 -6.31 4.27
C ALA A 172 31.62 -5.96 2.83
N PRO A 173 32.52 -5.38 2.00
CA PRO A 173 32.17 -4.88 0.66
C PRO A 173 31.40 -5.87 -0.21
N GLU A 174 31.80 -7.15 -0.20
CA GLU A 174 31.18 -8.24 -0.94
C GLU A 174 29.80 -8.67 -0.41
N GLN A 175 29.44 -8.23 0.80
CA GLN A 175 28.16 -8.48 1.46
C GLN A 175 27.25 -7.23 1.46
N ARG A 176 27.74 -6.08 0.98
CA ARG A 176 26.95 -4.85 0.93
C ARG A 176 25.86 -4.97 -0.13
N GLN A 177 24.67 -4.54 0.24
CA GLN A 177 23.57 -4.44 -0.71
C GLN A 177 23.87 -3.34 -1.73
N SER A 178 23.48 -3.56 -2.98
CA SER A 178 23.55 -2.59 -4.07
C SER A 178 22.24 -2.60 -4.85
N ILE A 179 21.88 -1.48 -5.44
CA ILE A 179 20.72 -1.40 -6.34
C ILE A 179 21.13 -1.98 -7.70
N ALA A 180 20.65 -3.18 -7.99
CA ALA A 180 20.95 -3.92 -9.20
C ALA A 180 20.00 -3.57 -10.34
N VAL A 181 18.75 -3.26 -10.01
CA VAL A 181 17.68 -2.93 -10.98
C VAL A 181 16.91 -1.73 -10.47
N VAL A 182 16.53 -0.84 -11.38
CA VAL A 182 15.62 0.28 -11.12
C VAL A 182 14.40 0.12 -12.03
N GLU A 183 13.22 0.17 -11.45
CA GLU A 183 11.94 0.04 -12.15
C GLU A 183 11.12 1.31 -11.95
N TYR A 184 10.47 1.78 -13.00
CA TYR A 184 9.56 2.92 -12.96
C TYR A 184 8.14 2.41 -13.22
N ILE A 185 7.24 2.64 -12.26
CA ILE A 185 5.87 2.16 -12.29
C ILE A 185 4.92 3.35 -12.21
N SER A 186 4.17 3.58 -13.28
CA SER A 186 3.01 4.48 -13.23
C SER A 186 1.93 3.88 -12.34
N THR A 187 1.56 4.61 -11.29
CA THR A 187 0.53 4.18 -10.34
C THR A 187 -0.85 4.21 -10.96
N ARG A 188 -1.79 3.54 -10.29
CA ARG A 188 -3.19 3.45 -10.74
C ARG A 188 -4.12 3.67 -9.55
N PRO A 189 -4.15 4.89 -8.98
CA PRO A 189 -4.86 5.15 -7.72
C PRO A 189 -6.36 4.91 -7.82
N ASP A 190 -6.94 5.04 -9.01
CA ASP A 190 -8.37 4.88 -9.28
C ASP A 190 -8.81 3.42 -9.47
N LEU A 191 -7.89 2.45 -9.42
CA LEU A 191 -8.29 1.04 -9.47
C LEU A 191 -8.97 0.64 -8.16
N PRO A 192 -10.18 0.06 -8.22
CA PRO A 192 -10.88 -0.38 -7.01
C PRO A 192 -10.16 -1.57 -6.37
N GLY A 193 -10.25 -1.67 -5.04
CA GLY A 193 -9.67 -2.78 -4.28
C GLY A 193 -10.46 -4.09 -4.33
N TRP A 194 -11.55 -4.11 -5.09
CA TRP A 194 -12.37 -5.28 -5.41
C TRP A 194 -12.92 -5.14 -6.84
N LYS A 195 -13.38 -6.25 -7.42
CA LYS A 195 -13.89 -6.37 -8.78
C LYS A 195 -15.31 -6.92 -8.77
N GLN A 196 -16.05 -6.74 -9.86
CA GLN A 196 -17.42 -7.25 -9.98
C GLN A 196 -17.54 -8.76 -9.72
N ARG A 197 -16.52 -9.54 -10.06
CA ARG A 197 -16.47 -10.99 -9.79
C ARG A 197 -16.40 -11.36 -8.29
N ASP A 198 -16.03 -10.41 -7.46
CA ASP A 198 -15.91 -10.59 -6.01
C ASP A 198 -17.26 -10.36 -5.30
N VAL A 199 -18.21 -9.73 -6.00
CA VAL A 199 -19.60 -9.58 -5.55
C VAL A 199 -20.27 -10.96 -5.56
N PRO A 200 -20.80 -11.43 -4.42
CA PRO A 200 -21.34 -12.78 -4.33
C PRO A 200 -22.66 -12.93 -5.11
N PRO A 201 -22.96 -14.11 -5.67
CA PRO A 201 -24.24 -14.35 -6.33
C PRO A 201 -25.42 -14.05 -5.40
N GLY A 202 -26.45 -13.41 -5.95
CA GLY A 202 -27.63 -13.01 -5.19
C GLY A 202 -27.47 -11.72 -4.39
N PHE A 203 -26.30 -11.08 -4.39
CA PHE A 203 -26.13 -9.73 -3.86
C PHE A 203 -26.97 -8.72 -4.67
N PRO A 204 -27.85 -7.93 -4.03
CA PRO A 204 -28.72 -7.01 -4.76
C PRO A 204 -27.94 -5.93 -5.52
N ALA A 205 -28.29 -5.72 -6.80
CA ALA A 205 -27.70 -4.66 -7.62
C ALA A 205 -27.95 -3.26 -7.03
N SER A 206 -29.09 -3.08 -6.36
CA SER A 206 -29.43 -1.83 -5.66
C SER A 206 -28.44 -1.46 -4.56
N LEU A 207 -27.69 -2.43 -4.01
CA LEU A 207 -26.74 -2.21 -2.91
C LEU A 207 -25.29 -2.05 -3.38
N LEU A 208 -25.01 -2.16 -4.69
CA LEU A 208 -23.63 -2.01 -5.22
C LEU A 208 -23.01 -0.65 -4.90
N HIS A 209 -23.83 0.40 -4.82
CA HIS A 209 -23.37 1.75 -4.45
C HIS A 209 -22.89 1.86 -3.00
N LEU A 210 -23.22 0.88 -2.14
CA LEU A 210 -22.74 0.79 -0.76
C LEU A 210 -21.37 0.11 -0.68
N LEU A 211 -20.82 -0.40 -1.77
CA LEU A 211 -19.48 -1.00 -1.82
C LEU A 211 -18.47 0.09 -2.16
N LEU A 212 -17.67 0.51 -1.18
CA LEU A 212 -16.66 1.54 -1.40
C LEU A 212 -15.59 1.02 -2.39
N PRO A 213 -15.32 1.70 -3.52
CA PRO A 213 -14.30 1.27 -4.46
C PRO A 213 -12.89 1.32 -3.85
N ASN A 214 -12.66 2.31 -2.98
CA ASN A 214 -11.40 2.51 -2.24
C ASN A 214 -11.41 1.69 -0.95
N ALA A 215 -11.58 0.38 -1.09
CA ALA A 215 -11.47 -0.59 -0.02
C ALA A 215 -11.07 -1.95 -0.60
N GLU A 216 -10.28 -2.72 0.14
CA GLU A 216 -9.81 -4.04 -0.25
C GLU A 216 -10.89 -5.09 0.01
N LEU A 217 -11.10 -6.03 -0.92
CA LEU A 217 -11.91 -7.21 -0.63
C LEU A 217 -11.30 -8.00 0.54
N ASN A 218 -12.07 -8.17 1.63
CA ASN A 218 -11.68 -9.09 2.69
C ASN A 218 -12.34 -10.46 2.51
N SER A 219 -13.66 -10.49 2.32
CA SER A 219 -14.42 -11.72 2.11
C SER A 219 -15.76 -11.45 1.44
N SER A 220 -16.34 -12.48 0.83
CA SER A 220 -17.72 -12.45 0.36
C SER A 220 -18.40 -13.80 0.57
N SER A 221 -19.71 -13.78 0.76
CA SER A 221 -20.51 -14.98 1.02
C SER A 221 -21.89 -14.91 0.36
N SER A 222 -22.45 -16.09 0.06
CA SER A 222 -23.81 -16.28 -0.43
C SER A 222 -24.38 -17.58 0.13
N GLY A 223 -25.66 -17.58 0.52
CA GLY A 223 -26.33 -18.77 1.06
C GLY A 223 -25.61 -19.37 2.27
N GLY A 224 -25.06 -18.52 3.14
CA GLY A 224 -24.33 -18.95 4.35
C GLY A 224 -22.92 -19.51 4.12
N LYS A 225 -22.40 -19.49 2.89
CA LYS A 225 -21.06 -20.01 2.54
C LYS A 225 -20.15 -18.93 1.96
N LEU A 226 -18.86 -19.01 2.28
CA LEU A 226 -17.83 -18.16 1.71
C LEU A 226 -17.64 -18.43 0.21
N ILE A 227 -17.37 -17.37 -0.54
CA ILE A 227 -17.05 -17.38 -1.97
C ILE A 227 -15.62 -16.85 -2.17
N ALA A 228 -15.28 -15.78 -1.46
CA ALA A 228 -13.93 -15.23 -1.41
C ALA A 228 -13.46 -15.10 0.05
N PRO A 229 -12.14 -15.26 0.31
CA PRO A 229 -11.09 -15.61 -0.66
C PRO A 229 -11.17 -17.07 -1.13
N ALA A 230 -10.57 -17.38 -2.29
CA ALA A 230 -10.69 -18.69 -2.96
C ALA A 230 -10.27 -19.88 -2.07
N GLY A 231 -9.26 -19.70 -1.22
CA GLY A 231 -8.78 -20.73 -0.29
C GLY A 231 -9.79 -21.10 0.81
N LEU A 232 -10.85 -20.30 1.01
CA LEU A 232 -11.92 -20.54 1.99
C LEU A 232 -13.28 -20.80 1.34
N ALA A 233 -13.35 -20.85 0.01
CA ALA A 233 -14.60 -20.99 -0.72
C ALA A 233 -15.35 -22.29 -0.33
N GLY A 234 -16.65 -22.17 -0.09
CA GLY A 234 -17.53 -23.28 0.31
C GLY A 234 -17.59 -23.53 1.82
N LEU A 235 -16.67 -22.97 2.61
CA LEU A 235 -16.74 -23.05 4.08
C LEU A 235 -17.90 -22.20 4.63
N PRO A 236 -18.44 -22.53 5.81
CA PRO A 236 -19.44 -21.71 6.48
C PRO A 236 -18.93 -20.29 6.72
N MET A 237 -19.80 -19.28 6.55
CA MET A 237 -19.41 -17.88 6.77
C MET A 237 -19.22 -17.50 8.25
N ARG A 238 -19.80 -18.27 9.17
CA ARG A 238 -19.59 -18.15 10.61
C ARG A 238 -18.81 -19.37 11.09
N THR A 239 -17.79 -19.15 11.89
CA THR A 239 -17.19 -20.22 12.70
C THR A 239 -18.22 -20.78 13.69
N PRO A 240 -18.01 -21.99 14.26
CA PRO A 240 -18.92 -22.54 15.27
C PRO A 240 -19.15 -21.60 16.46
N THR A 241 -18.11 -20.88 16.88
CA THR A 241 -18.20 -19.88 17.96
C THR A 241 -19.06 -18.69 17.56
N GLU A 242 -18.82 -18.10 16.38
CA GLU A 242 -19.64 -16.98 15.88
C GLU A 242 -21.10 -17.38 15.62
N ALA A 243 -21.33 -18.63 15.19
CA ALA A 243 -22.68 -19.16 15.03
C ALA A 243 -23.40 -19.29 16.37
N ALA A 244 -22.71 -19.75 17.42
CA ALA A 244 -23.26 -19.82 18.77
C ALA A 244 -23.55 -18.43 19.35
N GLU A 245 -22.67 -17.46 19.12
CA GLU A 245 -22.85 -16.06 19.55
C GLU A 245 -23.99 -15.35 18.82
N ALA A 246 -24.20 -15.64 17.53
CA ALA A 246 -25.27 -15.05 16.75
C ALA A 246 -26.67 -15.58 17.12
N GLY A 247 -26.77 -16.75 17.77
CA GLY A 247 -28.03 -17.36 18.17
C GLY A 247 -29.02 -17.50 17.00
N ASP A 248 -30.22 -16.96 17.18
CA ASP A 248 -31.31 -17.00 16.19
C ASP A 248 -31.24 -15.86 15.14
N GLU A 249 -30.15 -15.07 15.10
CA GLU A 249 -30.03 -14.00 14.12
C GLU A 249 -30.00 -14.59 12.69
N PRO A 250 -30.97 -14.19 11.82
CA PRO A 250 -31.10 -14.77 10.50
C PRO A 250 -29.83 -14.53 9.69
N MET A 251 -29.31 -15.59 9.07
CA MET A 251 -28.14 -15.49 8.20
C MET A 251 -28.48 -14.60 6.99
N PRO A 252 -27.61 -13.67 6.58
CA PRO A 252 -27.81 -12.92 5.35
C PRO A 252 -27.76 -13.86 4.14
N ASP A 253 -28.60 -13.57 3.14
CA ASP A 253 -28.58 -14.27 1.86
C ASP A 253 -27.28 -14.04 1.10
N ALA A 254 -26.74 -12.83 1.23
CA ALA A 254 -25.46 -12.44 0.65
C ALA A 254 -24.78 -11.40 1.56
N SER A 255 -23.46 -11.49 1.68
CA SER A 255 -22.67 -10.46 2.35
C SER A 255 -21.31 -10.26 1.70
N ILE A 256 -20.78 -9.05 1.78
CA ILE A 256 -19.44 -8.71 1.35
C ILE A 256 -18.79 -7.85 2.42
N THR A 257 -17.56 -8.21 2.78
CA THR A 257 -16.73 -7.48 3.72
C THR A 257 -15.56 -6.87 2.99
N LEU A 258 -15.45 -5.55 3.10
CA LEU A 258 -14.34 -4.77 2.58
C LEU A 258 -13.50 -4.26 3.75
N ARG A 259 -12.22 -3.96 3.49
CA ARG A 259 -11.31 -3.31 4.44
C ARG A 259 -10.88 -1.97 3.87
N SER A 260 -11.27 -0.89 4.54
CA SER A 260 -10.75 0.45 4.25
C SER A 260 -9.55 0.73 5.15
N TYR A 261 -8.55 1.43 4.61
CA TYR A 261 -7.39 1.92 5.36
C TYR A 261 -7.51 3.43 5.65
N ALA A 262 -8.69 4.00 5.39
CA ALA A 262 -9.03 5.36 5.77
C ALA A 262 -9.44 5.41 7.25
N ASP A 263 -9.38 6.62 7.82
CA ASP A 263 -9.84 6.92 9.16
C ASP A 263 -11.32 6.52 9.38
N PHE A 264 -11.64 6.04 10.58
CA PHE A 264 -12.98 5.59 10.93
C PHE A 264 -14.05 6.68 10.77
N HIS A 265 -13.77 7.91 11.20
CA HIS A 265 -14.72 9.02 11.07
C HIS A 265 -14.94 9.40 9.61
N TRP A 266 -13.92 9.31 8.76
CA TRP A 266 -14.08 9.48 7.33
C TRP A 266 -15.00 8.42 6.72
N VAL A 267 -14.81 7.14 7.06
CA VAL A 267 -15.66 6.04 6.59
C VAL A 267 -17.10 6.22 7.09
N LEU A 268 -17.27 6.54 8.38
CA LEU A 268 -18.57 6.80 9.00
C LEU A 268 -19.33 7.94 8.29
N ASN A 269 -18.67 9.07 8.07
CA ASN A 269 -19.25 10.22 7.37
C ASN A 269 -19.60 9.92 5.91
N THR A 270 -18.82 9.04 5.27
CA THR A 270 -19.11 8.58 3.90
C THR A 270 -20.39 7.75 3.90
N TYR A 271 -20.54 6.79 4.81
CA TYR A 271 -21.76 5.97 4.90
C TYR A 271 -22.99 6.72 5.39
N ALA A 272 -22.84 7.74 6.23
CA ALA A 272 -23.95 8.63 6.57
C ALA A 272 -24.57 9.31 5.34
N LYS A 273 -23.78 9.51 4.27
CA LYS A 273 -24.25 10.04 2.97
C LYS A 273 -24.78 8.93 2.06
N LEU A 274 -24.06 7.80 1.96
CA LEU A 274 -24.43 6.70 1.06
C LEU A 274 -25.70 5.98 1.52
N ALA A 275 -25.80 5.63 2.80
CA ALA A 275 -26.94 4.93 3.39
C ALA A 275 -28.02 5.91 3.92
N LYS A 276 -28.26 7.02 3.19
CA LYS A 276 -29.20 8.06 3.62
C LYS A 276 -30.59 7.47 3.85
N GLY A 277 -31.14 7.70 5.05
CA GLY A 277 -32.45 7.18 5.46
C GLY A 277 -32.39 5.83 6.19
N ALA A 278 -31.22 5.19 6.30
CA ALA A 278 -31.02 4.05 7.17
C ALA A 278 -31.08 4.46 8.66
N GLN A 279 -31.54 3.54 9.50
CA GLN A 279 -31.41 3.67 10.95
C GLN A 279 -29.96 3.43 11.35
N VAL A 280 -29.43 4.26 12.24
CA VAL A 280 -28.04 4.14 12.72
C VAL A 280 -28.05 3.70 14.19
N LYS A 281 -27.26 2.67 14.50
CA LYS A 281 -27.02 2.19 15.87
C LYS A 281 -25.53 2.00 16.12
N GLY A 282 -25.12 2.13 17.38
CA GLY A 282 -23.72 1.99 17.78
C GLY A 282 -23.02 3.34 17.93
N HIS A 283 -21.79 3.28 18.42
CA HIS A 283 -20.88 4.40 18.64
C HIS A 283 -19.44 3.88 18.54
N ASP A 284 -18.51 4.80 18.34
CA ASP A 284 -17.07 4.53 18.32
C ASP A 284 -16.69 3.36 17.39
N GLU A 285 -16.04 2.32 17.92
CA GLU A 285 -15.42 1.22 17.17
C GLU A 285 -16.39 0.35 16.36
N LYS A 286 -17.72 0.48 16.57
CA LYS A 286 -18.72 -0.25 15.80
C LYS A 286 -19.99 0.57 15.56
N VAL A 287 -20.31 0.80 14.29
CA VAL A 287 -21.54 1.46 13.84
C VAL A 287 -22.26 0.60 12.81
N VAL A 288 -23.58 0.48 12.95
CA VAL A 288 -24.44 -0.29 12.05
C VAL A 288 -25.49 0.63 11.44
N PHE A 289 -25.52 0.70 10.12
CA PHE A 289 -26.62 1.27 9.33
C PHE A 289 -27.57 0.15 8.95
N SER A 290 -28.87 0.31 9.17
CA SER A 290 -29.91 -0.66 8.81
C SER A 290 -30.98 -0.01 7.95
N GLY A 291 -31.22 -0.57 6.77
CA GLY A 291 -32.20 -0.04 5.83
C GLY A 291 -32.97 -1.14 5.12
N SER A 292 -33.86 -0.72 4.22
CA SER A 292 -34.60 -1.62 3.34
C SER A 292 -34.88 -0.93 2.01
N ASP A 293 -34.91 -1.70 0.94
CA ASP A 293 -35.29 -1.27 -0.40
C ASP A 293 -36.21 -2.31 -1.06
N ALA A 294 -36.40 -2.21 -2.39
CA ALA A 294 -37.22 -3.15 -3.15
C ALA A 294 -36.67 -4.58 -3.18
N SER A 295 -35.37 -4.78 -2.96
CA SER A 295 -34.70 -6.09 -2.93
C SER A 295 -34.74 -6.76 -1.55
N GLY A 296 -34.99 -5.99 -0.49
CA GLY A 296 -35.19 -6.52 0.86
C GLY A 296 -34.57 -5.65 1.95
N ARG A 297 -34.08 -6.27 3.00
CA ARG A 297 -33.44 -5.60 4.14
C ARG A 297 -31.93 -5.62 3.93
N TYR A 298 -31.23 -4.59 4.41
CA TYR A 298 -29.78 -4.57 4.39
C TYR A 298 -29.18 -3.96 5.65
N THR A 299 -27.93 -4.30 5.90
CA THR A 299 -27.10 -3.62 6.88
C THR A 299 -25.75 -3.23 6.29
N VAL A 300 -25.18 -2.14 6.79
CA VAL A 300 -23.76 -1.81 6.64
C VAL A 300 -23.17 -1.74 8.04
N THR A 301 -22.24 -2.63 8.36
CA THR A 301 -21.52 -2.64 9.64
C THR A 301 -20.12 -2.10 9.42
N LEU A 302 -19.80 -1.00 10.10
CA LEU A 302 -18.46 -0.45 10.22
C LEU A 302 -17.86 -0.96 11.53
N ARG A 303 -16.66 -1.53 11.47
CA ARG A 303 -15.96 -2.03 12.65
C ARG A 303 -14.47 -1.75 12.54
N GLU A 304 -13.93 -1.04 13.50
CA GLU A 304 -12.47 -0.91 13.67
C GLU A 304 -11.94 -2.18 14.35
N GLN A 305 -10.79 -2.70 13.91
CA GLN A 305 -10.22 -3.91 14.50
C GLN A 305 -8.80 -3.69 15.02
N GLY A 306 -8.68 -3.45 16.33
CA GLY A 306 -7.40 -3.40 17.04
C GLY A 306 -6.44 -2.32 16.53
N LYS A 307 -5.13 -2.51 16.77
CA LYS A 307 -4.06 -1.54 16.47
C LYS A 307 -3.72 -1.36 14.98
N LYS A 308 -4.40 -2.07 14.07
CA LYS A 308 -4.14 -1.99 12.62
C LYS A 308 -5.19 -1.09 12.01
N ASP A 309 -4.97 0.22 12.15
CA ASP A 309 -5.78 1.36 11.68
C ASP A 309 -6.49 1.11 10.34
N SER A 310 -7.59 0.38 10.41
CA SER A 310 -8.37 -0.08 9.27
C SER A 310 -9.78 -0.38 9.73
N VAL A 311 -10.72 -0.13 8.82
CA VAL A 311 -12.15 -0.26 9.07
C VAL A 311 -12.67 -1.39 8.22
N PHE A 312 -13.20 -2.42 8.87
CA PHE A 312 -13.99 -3.43 8.21
C PHE A 312 -15.39 -2.91 7.94
N ILE A 313 -15.83 -3.09 6.71
CA ILE A 313 -17.11 -2.65 6.19
C ILE A 313 -17.83 -3.89 5.69
N THR A 314 -18.83 -4.37 6.43
CA THR A 314 -19.65 -5.51 6.02
C THR A 314 -20.99 -5.01 5.50
N VAL A 315 -21.27 -5.23 4.22
CA VAL A 315 -22.59 -5.00 3.62
C VAL A 315 -23.30 -6.34 3.50
N ALA A 316 -24.42 -6.49 4.20
CA ALA A 316 -25.20 -7.73 4.23
C ALA A 316 -26.64 -7.47 3.79
N SER A 317 -27.25 -8.44 3.10
CA SER A 317 -28.61 -8.34 2.58
C SER A 317 -29.44 -9.58 2.89
N TRP A 318 -30.72 -9.36 3.17
CA TRP A 318 -31.76 -10.38 3.32
C TRP A 318 -32.86 -10.07 2.31
N LYS A 319 -33.16 -11.04 1.44
CA LYS A 319 -34.19 -10.94 0.42
C LYS A 319 -35.55 -10.79 1.07
N LYS A 320 -36.43 -10.09 0.37
CA LYS A 320 -37.85 -10.05 0.73
C LYS A 320 -38.47 -11.42 0.45
N GLU A 321 -39.14 -11.98 1.46
CA GLU A 321 -40.01 -13.16 1.30
C GLU A 321 -41.19 -12.86 0.37
#